data_AF-A0A853BQH3-F1
#
_entry.id   AF-A0A853BQH3-F1
#
_cell.length_a   1.000
_cell.length_b   1.000
_cell.length_c   1.000
_cell.angle_alpha   90.00
_cell.angle_beta   90.00
_cell.angle_gamma   90.00
#
_symmetry.space_group_name_H-M   'P 1'
#
loop_
_entity.id
_entity.type
_entity.pdbx_description
1 polymer ?
#
loop_
_entity_poly.entity_id
_entity_poly.type
_entity_poly.pdbx_seq_one_letter_code
_entity_poly.pdbx_strand_id
1 'polypeptide(L)'
;MSYPQDPGPPPGPGPWQQPPPGPGGPGPQPGYGPPTGGQPAGGYGYPPPGGYPSGGYPAGGYPGGQPTGSYPSGKGGGGNVGLVLVTISVCVAVLVVVGGVGLWLLSSSGGSGGTAEQSALAPYEGVWDGDLDQLDAGGAPMGTWSATVTVSGDTVEGEEYNLGTEQDGRCSWEISEVQPSDTQMTFSYSVADDPDCVDNGFVTLVPAGEGMLDITVSSTMSDGSTSVSEGTLYRE
;
A
#
# COMPACT_ATOMS: atom_id res chain seq x y z
N MET A 1 -19.51 -6.65 64.73
CA MET A 1 -18.45 -6.06 63.89
C MET A 1 -17.35 -7.09 63.78
N SER A 2 -17.28 -7.78 62.65
CA SER A 2 -16.30 -8.83 62.39
C SER A 2 -15.61 -8.48 61.07
N TYR A 3 -14.31 -8.22 61.12
CA TYR A 3 -13.49 -7.95 59.95
C TYR A 3 -13.23 -9.25 59.17
N PRO A 4 -13.22 -9.24 57.83
CA PRO A 4 -12.78 -10.38 57.05
C PRO A 4 -11.27 -10.57 57.20
N GLN A 5 -10.86 -11.83 57.35
CA GLN A 5 -9.46 -12.24 57.43
C GLN A 5 -8.83 -12.21 56.03
N ASP A 6 -7.66 -11.58 55.97
CA ASP A 6 -6.80 -11.47 54.79
C ASP A 6 -6.16 -12.83 54.45
N PRO A 7 -6.22 -13.34 53.21
CA PRO A 7 -5.52 -14.56 52.81
C PRO A 7 -4.00 -14.30 52.78
N GLY A 8 -3.25 -15.03 53.59
CA GLY A 8 -1.79 -14.95 53.61
C GLY A 8 -1.14 -15.29 52.26
N PRO A 9 0.10 -14.81 52.02
CA PRO A 9 0.78 -14.98 50.74
C PRO A 9 1.14 -16.45 50.45
N PRO A 10 1.20 -16.86 49.17
CA PRO A 10 1.53 -18.22 48.78
C PRO A 10 3.00 -18.58 49.11
N PRO A 11 3.29 -19.85 49.43
CA PRO A 11 4.64 -20.31 49.72
C PRO A 11 5.53 -20.21 48.48
N GLY A 12 6.71 -19.60 48.64
CA GLY A 12 7.70 -19.47 47.58
C GLY A 12 8.32 -20.82 47.18
N PRO A 13 8.85 -20.93 45.96
CA PRO A 13 9.46 -22.16 45.45
C PRO A 13 10.76 -22.50 46.21
N GLY A 14 10.82 -23.72 46.75
CA GLY A 14 11.98 -24.25 47.47
C GLY A 14 13.16 -24.63 46.55
N PRO A 15 14.40 -24.67 47.08
CA PRO A 15 15.62 -24.69 46.26
C PRO A 15 16.09 -26.06 45.73
N TRP A 16 15.20 -27.04 45.53
CA TRP A 16 15.63 -28.38 45.06
C TRP A 16 14.59 -29.09 44.20
N GLN A 17 14.45 -28.67 42.94
CA GLN A 17 13.89 -29.54 41.89
C GLN A 17 14.75 -29.39 40.63
N GLN A 18 15.73 -30.29 40.48
CA GLN A 18 16.39 -30.48 39.20
C GLN A 18 15.43 -31.21 38.25
N PRO A 19 15.22 -30.71 37.03
CA PRO A 19 14.44 -31.42 36.02
C PRO A 19 15.17 -32.70 35.55
N PRO A 20 14.43 -33.74 35.12
CA PRO A 20 15.00 -34.99 34.63
C PRO A 20 15.77 -34.80 33.30
N PRO A 21 16.75 -35.67 32.98
CA PRO A 21 17.53 -35.57 31.74
C PRO A 21 16.64 -35.90 30.53
N GLY A 22 16.50 -34.94 29.62
CA GLY A 22 15.83 -35.15 28.33
C GLY A 22 16.72 -35.92 27.33
N PRO A 23 16.13 -36.60 26.33
CA PRO A 23 16.87 -37.35 25.32
C PRO A 23 17.35 -36.44 24.19
N GLY A 24 18.63 -36.57 23.82
CA GLY A 24 19.18 -36.06 22.54
C GLY A 24 19.83 -34.68 22.63
N GLY A 25 21.10 -34.64 23.03
CA GLY A 25 21.93 -33.45 22.86
C GLY A 25 22.38 -33.26 21.41
N PRO A 26 22.50 -32.02 20.91
CA PRO A 26 23.26 -31.73 19.70
C PRO A 26 24.77 -31.88 19.98
N GLY A 27 25.47 -32.52 19.05
CA GLY A 27 26.92 -32.76 19.13
C GLY A 27 27.76 -31.46 19.10
N PRO A 28 29.06 -31.56 19.42
CA PRO A 28 29.95 -30.41 19.47
C PRO A 28 30.11 -29.78 18.07
N GLN A 29 29.79 -28.49 17.96
CA GLN A 29 30.07 -27.67 16.78
C GLN A 29 31.59 -27.49 16.60
N PRO A 30 32.12 -27.62 15.38
CA PRO A 30 33.50 -27.26 15.08
C PRO A 30 33.73 -25.77 15.30
N GLY A 31 34.81 -25.44 16.02
CA GLY A 31 35.19 -24.06 16.31
C GLY A 31 35.46 -23.26 15.05
N TYR A 32 34.72 -22.16 14.88
CA TYR A 32 35.07 -21.09 13.96
C TYR A 32 36.20 -20.26 14.59
N GLY A 33 37.39 -20.37 14.01
CA GLY A 33 38.48 -19.43 14.26
C GLY A 33 38.14 -18.02 13.73
N PRO A 34 38.83 -16.99 14.20
CA PRO A 34 38.60 -15.63 13.73
C PRO A 34 38.99 -15.51 12.24
N PRO A 35 38.19 -14.84 11.40
CA PRO A 35 38.56 -14.59 10.02
C PRO A 35 39.79 -13.67 9.98
N THR A 36 40.89 -14.23 9.51
CA THR A 36 42.10 -13.52 9.09
C THR A 36 41.79 -12.59 7.92
N GLY A 37 41.99 -11.30 8.18
CA GLY A 37 42.46 -10.25 7.27
C GLY A 37 42.27 -10.44 5.76
N GLY A 38 41.33 -9.69 5.23
CA GLY A 38 41.29 -9.29 3.83
C GLY A 38 40.61 -7.93 3.72
N GLN A 39 41.36 -6.83 3.96
CA GLN A 39 40.93 -5.50 3.55
C GLN A 39 40.72 -5.51 2.02
N PRO A 40 39.54 -5.18 1.50
CA PRO A 40 39.47 -4.69 0.14
C PRO A 40 40.13 -3.31 0.13
N ALA A 41 41.18 -3.17 -0.68
CA ALA A 41 41.77 -1.89 -1.01
C ALA A 41 40.74 -1.06 -1.80
N GLY A 42 39.82 -0.42 -1.08
CA GLY A 42 38.94 0.63 -1.58
C GLY A 42 39.77 1.88 -1.83
N GLY A 43 40.43 1.92 -2.97
CA GLY A 43 41.05 3.13 -3.49
C GLY A 43 39.94 4.11 -3.88
N TYR A 44 39.70 5.10 -3.04
CA TYR A 44 39.00 6.33 -3.43
C TYR A 44 39.97 7.12 -4.32
N GLY A 45 40.02 6.72 -5.59
CA GLY A 45 40.61 7.54 -6.64
C GLY A 45 39.77 8.80 -6.79
N TYR A 46 40.40 9.95 -6.56
CA TYR A 46 39.85 11.24 -6.97
C TYR A 46 39.46 11.17 -8.46
N PRO A 47 38.27 11.67 -8.86
CA PRO A 47 37.99 11.84 -10.27
C PRO A 47 39.00 12.82 -10.88
N PRO A 48 39.55 12.53 -12.07
CA PRO A 48 40.39 13.48 -12.77
C PRO A 48 39.60 14.78 -13.04
N PRO A 49 40.23 15.97 -13.07
CA PRO A 49 39.58 17.21 -13.49
C PRO A 49 39.25 17.10 -14.98
N GLY A 50 38.07 16.53 -15.29
CA GLY A 50 37.54 16.39 -16.63
C GLY A 50 37.02 17.74 -17.10
N GLY A 51 37.74 18.32 -18.06
CA GLY A 51 37.44 19.62 -18.64
C GLY A 51 36.04 19.69 -19.25
N TYR A 52 35.40 20.83 -19.03
CA TYR A 52 34.20 21.26 -19.72
C TYR A 52 34.42 21.20 -21.24
N PRO A 53 33.57 20.53 -22.03
CA PRO A 53 33.53 20.76 -23.46
C PRO A 53 33.04 22.19 -23.70
N SER A 54 34.00 23.08 -24.00
CA SER A 54 33.80 24.36 -24.65
C SER A 54 33.28 24.13 -26.08
N GLY A 55 31.98 23.85 -26.19
CA GLY A 55 31.24 23.77 -27.45
C GLY A 55 30.58 25.11 -27.76
N GLY A 56 31.04 25.74 -28.84
CA GLY A 56 30.74 27.14 -29.17
C GLY A 56 29.28 27.45 -29.45
N TYR A 57 28.91 28.67 -29.08
CA TYR A 57 27.68 29.36 -29.47
C TYR A 57 27.72 29.67 -30.98
N PRO A 58 26.77 29.18 -31.79
CA PRO A 58 26.56 29.75 -33.11
C PRO A 58 25.92 31.13 -32.96
N ALA A 59 26.67 32.12 -33.41
CA ALA A 59 26.24 33.50 -33.55
C ALA A 59 25.12 33.63 -34.60
N GLY A 60 24.14 34.47 -34.28
CA GLY A 60 23.55 35.43 -35.23
C GLY A 60 22.74 34.89 -36.40
N GLY A 61 21.42 35.11 -36.35
CA GLY A 61 20.59 35.06 -37.54
C GLY A 61 19.12 35.33 -37.23
N TYR A 62 18.73 36.60 -37.15
CA TYR A 62 17.35 37.01 -37.39
C TYR A 62 17.19 37.31 -38.89
N PRO A 63 16.36 36.56 -39.62
CA PRO A 63 15.71 37.06 -40.81
C PRO A 63 14.22 37.21 -40.53
N GLY A 64 13.75 38.47 -40.53
CA GLY A 64 12.34 38.77 -40.64
C GLY A 64 11.76 38.17 -41.92
N GLY A 65 10.52 37.68 -41.82
CA GLY A 65 9.78 37.15 -42.95
C GLY A 65 8.42 36.68 -42.48
N GLN A 66 7.42 37.55 -42.61
CA GLN A 66 6.02 37.27 -42.34
C GLN A 66 5.44 36.50 -43.55
N PRO A 67 4.95 35.25 -43.41
CA PRO A 67 4.19 34.62 -44.47
C PRO A 67 2.74 35.08 -44.40
N THR A 68 2.36 35.98 -45.30
CA THR A 68 0.97 36.18 -45.72
C THR A 68 0.47 34.92 -46.42
N GLY A 69 -0.06 33.98 -45.63
CA GLY A 69 -0.75 32.79 -46.12
C GLY A 69 -2.25 33.03 -46.15
N SER A 70 -2.76 33.33 -47.34
CA SER A 70 -4.18 33.44 -47.67
C SER A 70 -4.97 32.18 -47.27
N TYR A 71 -6.02 32.39 -46.47
CA TYR A 71 -7.06 31.39 -46.20
C TYR A 71 -7.71 30.95 -47.52
N PRO A 72 -7.73 29.66 -47.86
CA PRO A 72 -8.58 29.18 -48.94
C PRO A 72 -10.05 29.32 -48.50
N SER A 73 -10.78 30.19 -49.19
CA SER A 73 -12.23 30.17 -49.23
C SER A 73 -12.71 28.87 -49.86
N GLY A 74 -12.95 27.87 -49.02
CA GLY A 74 -13.63 26.62 -49.35
C GLY A 74 -15.12 26.74 -49.11
N LYS A 75 -15.84 27.05 -50.18
CA LYS A 75 -17.29 27.07 -50.28
C LYS A 75 -17.81 25.62 -50.38
N GLY A 76 -18.77 25.25 -49.52
CA GLY A 76 -19.73 24.17 -49.79
C GLY A 76 -19.48 22.83 -49.09
N GLY A 77 -20.35 22.52 -48.11
CA GLY A 77 -20.43 21.22 -47.46
C GLY A 77 -21.64 21.14 -46.53
N GLY A 78 -22.82 21.52 -47.03
CA GLY A 78 -24.08 21.27 -46.36
C GLY A 78 -24.44 19.77 -46.41
N GLY A 79 -24.90 19.23 -45.30
CA GLY A 79 -25.21 17.80 -45.09
C GLY A 79 -24.05 17.14 -44.36
N ASN A 80 -23.99 17.15 -43.03
CA ASN A 80 -24.69 16.16 -42.21
C ASN A 80 -24.84 16.62 -40.75
N VAL A 81 -24.90 17.94 -40.49
CA VAL A 81 -25.05 18.46 -39.11
C VAL A 81 -26.35 17.94 -38.48
N GLY A 82 -27.41 17.79 -39.28
CA GLY A 82 -28.65 17.17 -38.82
C GLY A 82 -28.49 15.69 -38.42
N LEU A 83 -27.68 14.91 -39.16
CA LEU A 83 -27.45 13.50 -38.85
C LEU A 83 -26.59 13.34 -37.60
N VAL A 84 -25.57 14.17 -37.43
CA VAL A 84 -24.72 14.19 -36.22
C VAL A 84 -25.52 14.57 -34.96
N LEU A 85 -26.42 15.56 -35.06
CA LEU A 85 -27.29 15.94 -33.94
C LEU A 85 -28.33 14.85 -33.62
N VAL A 86 -28.88 14.17 -34.62
CA VAL A 86 -29.80 13.04 -34.41
C VAL A 86 -29.09 11.87 -33.73
N THR A 87 -27.87 11.52 -34.15
CA THR A 87 -27.09 10.44 -33.52
C THR A 87 -26.79 10.74 -32.05
N ILE A 88 -26.35 11.96 -31.73
CA ILE A 88 -26.10 12.38 -30.34
C ILE A 88 -27.40 12.29 -29.52
N SER A 89 -28.52 12.77 -30.07
CA SER A 89 -29.82 12.70 -29.38
C SER A 89 -30.28 11.27 -29.13
N VAL A 90 -30.05 10.34 -30.06
CA VAL A 90 -30.40 8.92 -29.88
C VAL A 90 -29.51 8.27 -28.82
N CYS A 91 -28.21 8.56 -28.82
CA CYS A 91 -27.29 8.05 -27.78
C CYS A 91 -27.68 8.55 -26.38
N VAL A 92 -28.03 9.84 -26.23
CA VAL A 92 -28.51 10.39 -24.95
C VAL A 92 -29.84 9.75 -24.54
N ALA A 93 -30.78 9.57 -25.46
CA ALA A 93 -32.06 8.92 -25.15
C ALA A 93 -31.88 7.45 -24.72
N VAL A 94 -31.00 6.70 -25.38
CA VAL A 94 -30.68 5.31 -24.99
C VAL A 94 -30.01 5.26 -23.61
N LEU A 95 -29.05 6.15 -23.32
CA LEU A 95 -28.42 6.22 -22.00
C LEU A 95 -29.40 6.60 -20.89
N VAL A 96 -30.35 7.51 -21.15
CA VAL A 96 -31.40 7.88 -20.18
C VAL A 96 -32.39 6.74 -19.95
N VAL A 97 -32.74 5.97 -20.98
CA VAL A 97 -33.65 4.82 -20.83
C VAL A 97 -32.96 3.66 -20.12
N VAL A 98 -31.71 3.33 -20.46
CA VAL A 98 -30.96 2.26 -19.79
C VAL A 98 -30.60 2.64 -18.35
N GLY A 99 -30.16 3.88 -18.11
CA GLY A 99 -29.88 4.40 -16.77
C GLY A 99 -31.13 4.56 -15.91
N GLY A 100 -32.25 5.00 -16.49
CA GLY A 100 -33.52 5.18 -15.78
C GLY A 100 -34.19 3.88 -15.37
N VAL A 101 -34.12 2.83 -16.19
CA VAL A 101 -34.67 1.51 -15.83
C VAL A 101 -33.78 0.80 -14.81
N GLY A 102 -32.46 0.96 -14.88
CA GLY A 102 -31.53 0.47 -13.86
C GLY A 102 -31.78 1.10 -12.48
N LEU A 103 -31.95 2.42 -12.43
CA LEU A 103 -32.21 3.16 -11.18
C LEU A 103 -33.61 2.84 -10.58
N TRP A 104 -34.60 2.57 -11.43
CA TRP A 104 -35.97 2.24 -10.99
C TRP A 104 -36.09 0.81 -10.43
N LEU A 105 -35.33 -0.15 -10.98
CA LEU A 105 -35.25 -1.51 -10.42
C LEU A 105 -34.51 -1.54 -9.06
N LEU A 106 -33.51 -0.67 -8.87
CA LEU A 106 -32.85 -0.47 -7.56
C LEU A 106 -33.76 0.22 -6.53
N SER A 107 -34.71 1.05 -6.96
CA SER A 107 -35.61 1.77 -6.04
C SER A 107 -36.87 0.98 -5.63
N SER A 108 -37.13 -0.18 -6.24
CA SER A 108 -38.35 -0.96 -6.01
C SER A 108 -38.17 -2.12 -5.01
N SER A 109 -36.95 -2.38 -4.55
CA SER A 109 -36.63 -3.40 -3.54
C SER A 109 -35.94 -2.76 -2.34
N GLY A 110 -36.68 -2.04 -1.51
CA GLY A 110 -36.09 -1.37 -0.35
C GLY A 110 -37.12 -0.92 0.66
N GLY A 111 -37.85 -1.88 1.23
CA GLY A 111 -38.71 -1.62 2.38
C GLY A 111 -37.91 -1.04 3.54
N SER A 112 -38.28 0.17 3.96
CA SER A 112 -37.87 0.77 5.23
C SER A 112 -38.17 -0.16 6.40
N GLY A 113 -37.13 -0.78 6.94
CA GLY A 113 -37.06 -1.30 8.29
C GLY A 113 -35.75 -0.84 8.89
N GLY A 114 -35.80 0.22 9.70
CA GLY A 114 -34.62 0.83 10.32
C GLY A 114 -34.01 -0.05 11.40
N THR A 115 -33.28 -1.08 11.00
CA THR A 115 -32.12 -1.58 11.74
C THR A 115 -30.99 -0.61 11.47
N ALA A 116 -30.36 -0.06 12.51
CA ALA A 116 -29.11 0.67 12.36
C ALA A 116 -28.18 -0.20 11.50
N GLU A 117 -27.84 0.26 10.30
CA GLU A 117 -26.87 -0.42 9.45
C GLU A 117 -25.58 -0.51 10.25
N GLN A 118 -25.27 -1.71 10.70
CA GLN A 118 -24.01 -2.00 11.33
C GLN A 118 -22.98 -1.79 10.22
N SER A 119 -22.06 -0.83 10.39
CA SER A 119 -21.07 -0.53 9.36
C SER A 119 -20.38 -1.83 8.94
N ALA A 120 -20.24 -2.05 7.63
CA ALA A 120 -19.56 -3.23 7.12
C ALA A 120 -18.09 -3.29 7.58
N LEU A 121 -17.55 -2.17 8.09
CA LEU A 121 -16.23 -2.03 8.68
C LEU A 121 -16.18 -2.36 10.18
N ALA A 122 -17.34 -2.56 10.84
CA ALA A 122 -17.39 -2.87 12.27
C ALA A 122 -16.48 -4.03 12.72
N PRO A 123 -16.28 -5.11 11.93
CA PRO A 123 -15.32 -6.17 12.30
C PRO A 123 -13.86 -5.72 12.31
N TYR A 124 -13.54 -4.65 11.59
CA TYR A 124 -12.20 -4.12 11.39
C TYR A 124 -11.94 -2.87 12.23
N GLU A 125 -12.92 -2.33 12.97
CA GLU A 125 -12.74 -1.12 13.78
C GLU A 125 -11.61 -1.26 14.81
N GLY A 126 -10.70 -0.29 14.82
CA GLY A 126 -9.55 -0.26 15.71
C GLY A 126 -8.29 0.32 15.05
N VAL A 127 -7.22 0.35 15.84
CA VAL A 127 -5.86 0.59 15.36
C VAL A 127 -5.15 -0.76 15.37
N TRP A 128 -4.54 -1.11 14.24
CA TRP A 128 -3.92 -2.40 13.99
C TRP A 128 -2.48 -2.17 13.56
N ASP A 129 -1.54 -2.85 14.19
CA ASP A 129 -0.11 -2.65 13.95
C ASP A 129 0.62 -4.00 13.86
N GLY A 130 1.61 -4.10 12.98
CA GLY A 130 2.40 -5.32 12.86
C GLY A 130 3.49 -5.27 11.81
N ASP A 131 4.35 -6.28 11.83
CA ASP A 131 5.45 -6.47 10.89
C ASP A 131 5.02 -7.37 9.71
N LEU A 132 5.55 -7.06 8.53
CA LEU A 132 5.33 -7.77 7.28
C LEU A 132 6.67 -8.23 6.69
N ASP A 133 6.71 -9.46 6.23
CA ASP A 133 7.81 -10.02 5.44
C ASP A 133 7.55 -9.74 3.96
N GLN A 134 8.46 -9.03 3.29
CA GLN A 134 8.37 -8.74 1.86
C GLN A 134 9.07 -9.81 1.02
N LEU A 135 8.37 -10.30 0.01
CA LEU A 135 8.81 -11.32 -0.94
C LEU A 135 8.80 -10.76 -2.37
N ASP A 136 9.77 -11.16 -3.17
CA ASP A 136 9.77 -10.89 -4.61
C ASP A 136 8.77 -11.79 -5.36
N ALA A 137 8.60 -11.57 -6.67
CA ALA A 137 7.72 -12.39 -7.51
C ALA A 137 8.07 -13.89 -7.55
N GLY A 138 9.30 -14.27 -7.19
CA GLY A 138 9.76 -15.65 -7.05
C GLY A 138 9.58 -16.23 -5.65
N GLY A 139 9.08 -15.45 -4.70
CA GLY A 139 8.94 -15.81 -3.29
C GLY A 139 10.24 -15.70 -2.48
N ALA A 140 11.28 -15.05 -3.00
CA ALA A 140 12.51 -14.82 -2.25
C ALA A 140 12.36 -13.61 -1.31
N PRO A 141 12.87 -13.69 -0.07
CA PRO A 141 12.75 -12.58 0.89
C PRO A 141 13.58 -11.38 0.46
N MET A 142 12.96 -10.19 0.52
CA MET A 142 13.56 -8.91 0.19
C MET A 142 13.85 -8.06 1.43
N GLY A 143 13.01 -8.18 2.47
CA GLY A 143 13.14 -7.40 3.69
C GLY A 143 11.91 -7.53 4.59
N THR A 144 11.89 -6.73 5.65
CA THR A 144 10.79 -6.64 6.61
C THR A 144 10.45 -5.18 6.84
N TRP A 145 9.18 -4.86 6.96
CA TRP A 145 8.69 -3.51 7.25
C TRP A 145 7.43 -3.60 8.09
N SER A 146 6.98 -2.48 8.66
CA SER A 146 5.85 -2.47 9.60
C SER A 146 4.71 -1.63 9.05
N ALA A 147 3.48 -2.02 9.32
CA ALA A 147 2.28 -1.30 8.90
C ALA A 147 1.38 -0.98 10.09
N THR A 148 0.80 0.21 10.09
CA THR A 148 -0.31 0.57 10.96
C THR A 148 -1.54 0.84 10.11
N VAL A 149 -2.68 0.21 10.42
CA VAL A 149 -3.98 0.46 9.79
C VAL A 149 -4.97 0.91 10.84
N THR A 150 -5.60 2.06 10.63
CA THR A 150 -6.65 2.59 11.50
C THR A 150 -7.99 2.54 10.77
N VAL A 151 -8.98 1.90 11.38
CA VAL A 151 -10.36 1.86 10.89
C VAL A 151 -11.25 2.54 11.93
N SER A 152 -11.93 3.61 11.53
CA SER A 152 -12.82 4.38 12.40
C SER A 152 -14.09 4.78 11.65
N GLY A 153 -15.23 4.18 12.02
CA GLY A 153 -16.49 4.38 11.30
C GLY A 153 -16.36 3.97 9.84
N ASP A 154 -16.46 4.95 8.94
CA ASP A 154 -16.36 4.74 7.48
C ASP A 154 -15.00 5.14 6.89
N THR A 155 -14.01 5.43 7.74
CA THR A 155 -12.68 5.86 7.33
C THR A 155 -11.66 4.77 7.57
N VAL A 156 -10.78 4.56 6.59
CA VAL A 156 -9.60 3.69 6.70
C VAL A 156 -8.37 4.56 6.42
N GLU A 157 -7.42 4.54 7.34
CA GLU A 157 -6.13 5.19 7.24
C GLU A 157 -5.05 4.12 7.34
N GLY A 158 -3.92 4.33 6.68
CA GLY A 158 -2.80 3.39 6.70
C GLY A 158 -1.47 4.10 6.66
N GLU A 159 -0.48 3.51 7.31
CA GLU A 159 0.89 3.98 7.34
C GLU A 159 1.83 2.79 7.24
N GLU A 160 2.93 2.96 6.54
CA GLU A 160 4.06 2.04 6.55
C GLU A 160 5.25 2.71 7.23
N TYR A 161 6.09 1.93 7.90
CA TYR A 161 7.33 2.42 8.48
C TYR A 161 8.43 1.37 8.52
N ASN A 162 9.65 1.82 8.81
CA ASN A 162 10.84 0.97 8.95
C ASN A 162 11.29 0.29 7.64
N LEU A 163 11.08 0.96 6.50
CA LEU A 163 11.63 0.54 5.19
C LEU A 163 13.16 0.71 5.08
N GLY A 164 13.86 1.11 6.16
CA GLY A 164 15.30 1.35 6.19
C GLY A 164 15.84 1.69 7.61
N THR A 165 17.16 1.92 7.72
CA THR A 165 17.86 2.09 9.01
C THR A 165 17.77 3.49 9.64
N GLU A 166 17.04 4.43 9.04
CA GLU A 166 16.95 5.81 9.53
C GLU A 166 15.50 6.17 9.91
N GLN A 167 15.35 6.92 11.00
CA GLN A 167 14.11 7.20 11.74
C GLN A 167 13.01 7.95 10.96
N ASP A 168 13.26 8.39 9.73
CA ASP A 168 12.34 9.19 8.90
C ASP A 168 11.48 8.35 7.92
N GLY A 169 11.66 7.02 7.86
CA GLY A 169 11.00 6.18 6.85
C GLY A 169 9.54 5.81 7.13
N ARG A 170 8.69 6.77 7.54
CA ARG A 170 7.23 6.57 7.69
C ARG A 170 6.50 7.19 6.50
N CYS A 171 5.70 6.38 5.81
CA CYS A 171 4.94 6.82 4.66
C CYS A 171 3.44 6.66 4.92
N SER A 172 2.65 7.71 4.68
CA SER A 172 1.20 7.65 4.82
C SER A 172 0.55 7.18 3.52
N TRP A 173 -0.48 6.34 3.65
CA TRP A 173 -1.23 5.79 2.53
C TRP A 173 -2.44 6.66 2.21
N GLU A 174 -2.60 7.00 0.93
CA GLU A 174 -3.86 7.48 0.36
C GLU A 174 -4.72 6.28 -0.04
N ILE A 175 -5.74 5.98 0.76
CA ILE A 175 -6.57 4.78 0.60
C ILE A 175 -7.79 5.05 -0.30
N SER A 176 -8.09 4.11 -1.20
CA SER A 176 -9.22 4.14 -2.12
C SER A 176 -9.84 2.75 -2.31
N GLU A 177 -11.04 2.70 -2.91
CA GLU A 177 -11.71 1.45 -3.30
C GLU A 177 -11.94 0.46 -2.14
N VAL A 178 -12.22 0.97 -0.94
CA VAL A 178 -12.50 0.14 0.24
C VAL A 178 -13.73 -0.74 0.02
N GLN A 179 -13.52 -2.05 0.09
CA GLN A 179 -14.51 -3.10 -0.12
C GLN A 179 -14.48 -4.07 1.06
N PRO A 180 -15.27 -3.79 2.13
CA PRO A 180 -15.42 -4.70 3.24
C PRO A 180 -16.41 -5.83 2.93
N SER A 181 -16.16 -6.98 3.54
CA SER A 181 -17.05 -8.14 3.55
C SER A 181 -16.95 -8.87 4.89
N ASP A 182 -17.81 -9.87 5.08
CA ASP A 182 -17.82 -10.70 6.30
C ASP A 182 -16.51 -11.48 6.50
N THR A 183 -15.74 -11.72 5.43
CA THR A 183 -14.54 -12.58 5.46
C THR A 183 -13.24 -11.86 5.21
N GLN A 184 -13.27 -10.70 4.55
CA GLN A 184 -12.09 -9.89 4.28
C GLN A 184 -12.46 -8.43 4.00
N MET A 185 -11.51 -7.53 4.21
CA MET A 185 -11.56 -6.16 3.72
C MET A 185 -10.45 -5.95 2.71
N THR A 186 -10.75 -5.31 1.59
CA THR A 186 -9.76 -4.97 0.58
C THR A 186 -9.79 -3.49 0.26
N PHE A 187 -8.64 -2.92 -0.10
CA PHE A 187 -8.54 -1.54 -0.56
C PHE A 187 -7.26 -1.35 -1.39
N SER A 188 -7.28 -0.33 -2.24
CA SER A 188 -6.13 0.14 -3.00
C SER A 188 -5.47 1.28 -2.23
N TYR A 189 -4.14 1.40 -2.30
CA TYR A 189 -3.43 2.53 -1.72
C TYR A 189 -2.38 3.10 -2.67
N SER A 190 -2.08 4.38 -2.51
CA SER A 190 -0.92 5.05 -3.09
C SER A 190 -0.22 5.86 -2.03
N VAL A 191 1.09 6.02 -2.16
CA VAL A 191 1.84 7.01 -1.38
C VAL A 191 2.06 8.25 -2.25
N ALA A 192 1.61 9.40 -1.76
CA ALA A 192 1.85 10.69 -2.38
C ALA A 192 2.85 11.49 -1.53
N ASP A 193 3.61 12.37 -2.20
CA ASP A 193 4.41 13.44 -1.57
C ASP A 193 5.67 13.04 -0.78
N ASP A 194 6.05 11.76 -0.74
CA ASP A 194 7.35 11.32 -0.23
C ASP A 194 8.20 10.65 -1.35
N PRO A 195 9.34 11.25 -1.77
CA PRO A 195 10.19 10.68 -2.82
C PRO A 195 10.88 9.37 -2.42
N ASP A 196 10.99 9.08 -1.13
CA ASP A 196 11.56 7.85 -0.60
C ASP A 196 10.50 6.74 -0.50
N CYS A 197 9.21 7.09 -0.63
CA CYS A 197 8.07 6.18 -0.57
C CYS A 197 7.27 6.22 -1.88
N VAL A 198 7.77 5.51 -2.89
CA VAL A 198 7.08 5.39 -4.19
C VAL A 198 6.55 3.97 -4.31
N ASP A 199 5.41 3.72 -3.68
CA ASP A 199 4.67 2.49 -3.86
C ASP A 199 3.16 2.75 -4.03
N ASN A 200 2.55 1.87 -4.79
CA ASN A 200 1.12 1.74 -4.89
C ASN A 200 0.79 0.27 -4.86
N GLY A 201 -0.27 -0.08 -4.16
CA GLY A 201 -0.59 -1.47 -3.98
C GLY A 201 -2.04 -1.74 -3.64
N PHE A 202 -2.27 -3.01 -3.40
CA PHE A 202 -3.56 -3.55 -3.03
C PHE A 202 -3.40 -4.32 -1.72
N VAL A 203 -4.24 -3.98 -0.75
CA VAL A 203 -4.24 -4.59 0.59
C VAL A 203 -5.44 -5.51 0.71
N THR A 204 -5.21 -6.67 1.32
CA THR A 204 -6.25 -7.57 1.82
C THR A 204 -6.03 -7.79 3.30
N LEU A 205 -7.06 -7.53 4.11
CA LEU A 205 -7.12 -7.86 5.53
C LEU A 205 -8.12 -8.99 5.76
N VAL A 206 -7.71 -10.00 6.51
CA VAL A 206 -8.53 -11.17 6.85
C VAL A 206 -8.56 -11.33 8.37
N PRO A 207 -9.73 -11.45 9.02
CA PRO A 207 -9.79 -11.77 10.44
C PRO A 207 -9.09 -13.09 10.77
N ALA A 208 -8.06 -13.03 11.62
CA ALA A 208 -7.22 -14.18 11.99
C ALA A 208 -7.46 -14.69 13.43
N GLY A 209 -8.31 -14.00 14.18
CA GLY A 209 -8.68 -14.33 15.55
C GLY A 209 -9.08 -13.08 16.31
N GLU A 210 -9.31 -13.22 17.62
CA GLU A 210 -9.62 -12.07 18.46
C GLU A 210 -8.42 -11.12 18.53
N GLY A 211 -8.61 -9.87 18.07
CA GLY A 211 -7.54 -8.87 18.07
C GLY A 211 -6.42 -9.11 17.07
N MET A 212 -6.65 -9.92 16.02
CA MET A 212 -5.67 -10.18 14.96
C MET A 212 -6.29 -10.07 13.56
N LEU A 213 -5.56 -9.44 12.65
CA LEU A 213 -5.83 -9.42 11.20
C LEU A 213 -4.62 -9.95 10.45
N ASP A 214 -4.79 -10.96 9.60
CA ASP A 214 -3.78 -11.29 8.60
C ASP A 214 -3.83 -10.22 7.51
N ILE A 215 -2.66 -9.74 7.10
CA ILE A 215 -2.49 -8.71 6.09
C ILE A 215 -1.69 -9.27 4.91
N THR A 216 -2.15 -8.98 3.70
CA THR A 216 -1.39 -9.16 2.47
C THR A 216 -1.38 -7.86 1.70
N VAL A 217 -0.18 -7.39 1.33
CA VAL A 217 0.05 -6.19 0.53
C VAL A 217 0.70 -6.61 -0.78
N SER A 218 0.05 -6.35 -1.91
CA SER A 218 0.62 -6.57 -3.23
C SER A 218 1.02 -5.22 -3.84
N SER A 219 2.29 -5.07 -4.15
CA SER A 219 2.90 -3.80 -4.55
C SER A 219 3.58 -3.92 -5.93
N THR A 220 3.70 -2.80 -6.64
CA THR A 220 4.46 -2.73 -7.90
C THR A 220 5.69 -1.85 -7.71
N MET A 221 6.86 -2.47 -7.77
CA MET A 221 8.14 -1.79 -7.62
C MET A 221 8.42 -0.84 -8.79
N SER A 222 9.35 0.08 -8.61
CA SER A 222 9.72 1.09 -9.62
C SER A 222 10.28 0.52 -10.93
N ASP A 223 10.80 -0.72 -10.92
CA ASP A 223 11.25 -1.44 -12.12
C ASP A 223 10.12 -2.20 -12.85
N GLY A 224 8.89 -2.11 -12.34
CA GLY A 224 7.70 -2.78 -12.85
C GLY A 224 7.54 -4.23 -12.37
N SER A 225 8.43 -4.73 -11.51
CA SER A 225 8.26 -6.03 -10.86
C SER A 225 7.21 -5.94 -9.75
N THR A 226 6.63 -7.08 -9.38
CA THR A 226 5.67 -7.17 -8.28
C THR A 226 6.34 -7.73 -7.02
N SER A 227 5.97 -7.20 -5.86
CA SER A 227 6.30 -7.77 -4.56
C SER A 227 5.02 -8.08 -3.79
N VAL A 228 5.12 -9.02 -2.86
CA VAL A 228 4.05 -9.36 -1.92
C VAL A 228 4.61 -9.28 -0.52
N SER A 229 3.94 -8.55 0.36
CA SER A 229 4.27 -8.50 1.78
C SER A 229 3.16 -9.15 2.58
N GLU A 230 3.51 -10.03 3.51
CA GLU A 230 2.56 -10.79 4.33
C GLU A 230 2.91 -10.65 5.81
N GLY A 231 1.90 -10.60 6.67
CA GLY A 231 2.10 -10.51 8.11
C GLY A 231 0.79 -10.64 8.88
N THR A 232 0.87 -10.41 10.19
CA THR A 232 -0.30 -10.33 11.07
C THR A 232 -0.24 -9.01 11.82
N LEU A 233 -1.31 -8.23 11.72
CA LEU A 233 -1.53 -7.03 12.51
C LEU A 233 -2.24 -7.39 13.82
N TYR A 234 -1.81 -6.75 14.89
CA TYR A 234 -2.37 -6.87 16.22
C TYR A 234 -3.06 -5.58 16.60
N ARG A 235 -4.20 -5.72 17.28
CA ARG A 235 -4.93 -4.56 17.78
C ARG A 235 -4.17 -3.91 18.95
N GLU A 236 -4.04 -2.58 18.91
CA GLU A 236 -3.51 -1.76 20.02
C GLU A 236 -4.45 -1.64 21.22
#